data_AF-A0A3M1EY99-F1
#
_entry.id   AF-A0A3M1EY99-F1
#
_cell.length_a   1.000
_cell.length_b   1.000
_cell.length_c   1.000
_cell.angle_alpha   90.00
_cell.angle_beta   90.00
_cell.angle_gamma   90.00
#
_symmetry.space_group_name_H-M   'P 1'
#
loop_
_entity.id
_entity.type
_entity.pdbx_description
1 polymer ?
#
loop_
_entity_poly.entity_id
_entity_poly.type
_entity_poly.pdbx_seq_one_letter_code
_entity_poly.pdbx_strand_id
1 'polypeptide(L)' 'MIRVSLLPLEASLHSAALQRVYELCPLYWEMYHLPAPPADQAQRDLEAAAADPTRTALGILVPNQPGNPDAGAQLVGL' A
#
# COMPACT_ATOMS: atom_id res chain seq x y z
N MET A 1 16.95 11.84 -8.56
CA MET A 1 15.82 11.15 -9.23
C MET A 1 15.33 10.07 -8.28
N ILE A 2 14.06 10.09 -7.89
CA ILE A 2 13.49 9.06 -7.00
C ILE A 2 13.27 7.80 -7.83
N ARG A 3 13.83 6.66 -7.39
CA ARG A 3 13.58 5.35 -8.00
C ARG A 3 12.39 4.73 -7.29
N VAL A 4 11.37 4.37 -8.06
CA VAL A 4 10.22 3.60 -7.58
C VAL A 4 10.29 2.18 -8.11
N SER A 5 9.81 1.24 -7.32
CA SER A 5 9.61 -0.16 -7.71
C SER A 5 8.14 -0.52 -7.53
N LEU A 6 7.65 -1.47 -8.33
CA LEU A 6 6.32 -2.06 -8.18
C LEU A 6 6.45 -3.47 -7.63
N LEU A 7 5.63 -3.82 -6.64
CA LEU A 7 5.60 -5.14 -6.01
C LEU A 7 4.16 -5.65 -5.94
N PRO A 8 3.85 -6.88 -6.39
CA PRO A 8 2.57 -7.51 -6.09
C PRO A 8 2.31 -7.56 -4.58
N LEU A 9 1.15 -7.09 -4.15
CA LEU A 9 0.77 -7.11 -2.74
C LEU A 9 -0.07 -8.35 -2.41
N GLU A 10 0.26 -8.93 -1.27
CA GLU A 10 -0.45 -10.03 -0.63
C GLU A 10 -1.00 -9.59 0.72
N ALA A 11 -2.26 -9.88 1.01
CA ALA A 11 -2.95 -9.45 2.24
C ALA A 11 -2.25 -9.95 3.52
N SER A 12 -1.81 -11.22 3.53
CA SER A 12 -1.11 -11.83 4.68
C SER A 12 0.22 -11.16 5.02
N LEU A 13 0.84 -10.45 4.08
CA LEU A 13 2.16 -9.87 4.22
C LEU A 13 2.14 -8.34 4.30
N HIS A 14 1.21 -7.68 3.60
CA HIS A 14 1.33 -6.25 3.29
C HIS A 14 0.18 -5.38 3.83
N SER A 15 -0.91 -5.96 4.33
CA SER A 15 -2.07 -5.18 4.79
C SER A 15 -1.72 -4.13 5.84
N ALA A 16 -0.85 -4.45 6.80
CA ALA A 16 -0.45 -3.49 7.83
C ALA A 16 0.34 -2.31 7.25
N ALA A 17 1.25 -2.56 6.31
CA ALA A 17 2.01 -1.52 5.64
C ALA A 17 1.11 -0.63 4.78
N LEU A 18 0.16 -1.24 4.05
CA LEU A 18 -0.78 -0.52 3.20
C LEU A 18 -1.79 0.29 4.03
N GLN A 19 -2.29 -0.26 5.14
CA GLN A 19 -3.16 0.46 6.07
C GLN A 19 -2.46 1.71 6.59
N ARG A 20 -1.15 1.60 6.90
CA ARG A 20 -0.37 2.75 7.32
C ARG A 20 -0.24 3.82 6.24
N VAL A 21 -0.12 3.44 4.96
CA VAL A 21 -0.16 4.39 3.84
C VAL A 21 -1.52 5.09 3.78
N TYR A 22 -2.61 4.35 3.91
CA TYR A 22 -3.96 4.91 3.90
C TYR A 22 -4.17 5.93 5.02
N GLU A 23 -3.67 5.66 6.23
CA GLU A 23 -3.72 6.60 7.36
C GLU A 23 -2.92 7.89 7.11
N LEU A 24 -1.84 7.80 6.32
CA LEU A 24 -1.00 8.94 5.94
C LEU A 24 -1.59 9.77 4.79
N CYS A 25 -2.73 9.35 4.23
CA CYS A 25 -3.42 10.03 3.13
C CYS A 25 -4.82 10.55 3.53
N PRO A 26 -4.94 11.43 4.56
CA PRO A 26 -6.25 11.85 5.08
C PRO A 26 -7.14 12.52 4.03
N LEU A 27 -6.56 13.33 3.13
CA LEU A 27 -7.30 14.02 2.07
C LEU A 27 -7.99 13.06 1.09
N TYR A 28 -7.47 11.84 0.92
CA TYR A 28 -8.13 10.83 0.08
C TYR A 28 -9.46 10.40 0.71
N TRP A 29 -9.48 10.18 2.02
CA TRP A 29 -10.66 9.75 2.76
C TRP A 29 -11.70 10.85 2.92
N GLU A 30 -11.26 12.11 3.01
CA GLU A 30 -12.14 13.27 3.02
C GLU A 30 -13.00 13.35 1.75
N MET A 31 -12.49 12.93 0.58
CA MET A 31 -13.26 12.86 -0.66
C MET A 31 -14.47 11.91 -0.55
N TYR A 32 -14.39 10.92 0.33
CA TYR A 32 -15.47 9.97 0.63
C TYR A 32 -16.26 10.34 1.89
N HIS A 33 -16.08 11.56 2.42
CA HIS A 33 -16.67 12.02 3.68
C HIS A 33 -16.32 11.13 4.88
N LEU A 34 -15.16 10.49 4.85
CA LEU A 34 -14.64 9.67 5.93
C LEU A 34 -13.52 10.42 6.68
N PRO A 35 -13.51 10.43 8.02
CA PRO A 35 -12.47 11.11 8.80
C PRO A 35 -11.13 10.38 8.81
N ALA A 36 -11.13 9.08 8.49
CA ALA A 36 -9.98 8.19 8.47
C ALA A 36 -10.32 6.93 7.64
N PRO A 37 -9.33 6.15 7.17
CA PRO A 37 -9.60 4.83 6.63
C PRO A 37 -10.24 3.93 7.69
N PRO A 38 -11.21 3.06 7.33
CA PRO A 38 -11.60 1.94 8.18
C PRO A 38 -10.38 1.10 8.57
N ALA A 39 -10.36 0.56 9.78
CA ALA A 39 -9.19 -0.12 10.35
C ALA A 39 -8.73 -1.35 9.56
N ASP A 40 -9.63 -1.98 8.82
CA ASP A 40 -9.41 -3.19 8.02
C ASP A 40 -9.40 -2.91 6.50
N GLN A 41 -9.38 -1.64 6.10
CA GLN A 41 -9.60 -1.26 4.70
C GLN A 41 -8.57 -1.89 3.76
N ALA A 42 -7.29 -1.84 4.12
CA ALA A 42 -6.22 -2.45 3.34
C ALA A 42 -6.37 -3.98 3.21
N GLN A 43 -6.78 -4.66 4.29
CA GLN A 43 -7.04 -6.10 4.26
C GLN A 43 -8.16 -6.43 3.27
N ARG A 44 -9.28 -5.71 3.37
CA ARG A 44 -10.45 -5.91 2.48
C ARG A 44 -10.10 -5.63 1.02
N ASP A 45 -9.32 -4.58 0.73
CA ASP A 45 -8.91 -4.25 -0.64
C ASP A 45 -8.01 -5.34 -1.24
N LEU A 46 -7.04 -5.84 -0.48
CA LEU A 46 -6.12 -6.89 -0.95
C LEU A 46 -6.82 -8.24 -1.10
N GLU A 47 -7.73 -8.60 -0.19
CA GLU A 47 -8.57 -9.80 -0.34
C GLU A 47 -9.49 -9.70 -1.55
N ALA A 48 -10.10 -8.53 -1.79
CA ALA A 48 -10.94 -8.29 -2.96
C ALA A 48 -10.14 -8.37 -4.27
N ALA A 49 -8.90 -7.87 -4.29
CA ALA A 49 -8.02 -8.01 -5.44
C ALA A 49 -7.60 -9.47 -5.66
N ALA A 50 -7.29 -10.22 -4.61
CA ALA A 50 -6.91 -11.63 -4.69
C ALA A 50 -8.07 -12.54 -5.12
N ALA A 51 -9.31 -12.18 -4.79
CA ALA A 51 -10.52 -12.90 -5.20
C ALA A 51 -10.86 -12.73 -6.69
N ASP A 52 -10.30 -11.72 -7.36
CA ASP A 52 -10.53 -11.44 -8.78
C ASP A 52 -9.29 -11.81 -9.62
N PRO A 53 -9.31 -12.90 -10.39
CA PRO A 53 -8.16 -13.36 -11.17
C PRO A 53 -7.77 -12.40 -12.31
N THR A 54 -8.58 -11.38 -12.60
CA THR A 54 -8.28 -10.35 -13.60
C THR A 54 -7.57 -9.13 -13.02
N ARG A 55 -7.36 -9.10 -11.69
CA ARG A 55 -6.77 -7.97 -10.98
C ARG A 55 -5.43 -8.33 -10.34
N THR A 56 -4.58 -7.32 -10.19
CA THR A 56 -3.34 -7.42 -9.42
C THR A 56 -3.16 -6.13 -8.64
N ALA A 57 -3.03 -6.24 -7.32
CA ALA A 57 -2.69 -5.12 -6.47
C ALA A 57 -1.16 -4.89 -6.53
N LEU A 58 -0.72 -3.70 -6.93
CA LEU A 58 0.71 -3.38 -7.09
C LEU A 58 1.10 -2.24 -6.14
N GLY A 59 1.90 -2.55 -5.12
CA GLY A 59 2.44 -1.54 -4.24
C GLY A 59 3.52 -0.71 -4.91
N ILE A 60 3.54 0.58 -4.63
CA ILE A 60 4.61 1.51 -5.03
C ILE A 60 5.62 1.59 -3.88
N LEU A 61 6.86 1.19 -4.14
CA LEU A 61 7.93 1.14 -3.14
C LEU A 61 9.02 2.18 -3.45
N VAL A 62 9.53 2.80 -2.39
CA VAL A 62 10.71 3.68 -2.44
C VAL A 62 11.81 3.08 -1.54
N PRO A 63 13.07 2.99 -2.00
CA PRO A 63 14.16 2.52 -1.15
C PRO A 63 14.32 3.41 0.10
N ASN A 64 14.54 2.79 1.26
CA ASN A 64 14.80 3.54 2.50
C ASN A 64 16.16 4.26 2.41
N GLN A 65 17.16 3.60 1.80
CA GLN A 65 18.46 4.18 1.49
C GLN A 65 18.86 3.81 0.05
N PRO A 66 18.96 4.79 -0.87
CA PRO A 66 19.38 4.53 -2.24
C PRO A 66 20.74 3.82 -2.30
N GLY A 67 20.80 2.70 -3.04
CA GLY A 67 22.02 1.90 -3.22
C GLY A 67 22.32 0.89 -2.10
N ASN A 68 21.51 0.84 -1.03
CA ASN A 68 21.66 -0.14 0.04
C ASN A 68 20.43 -1.07 0.12
N PRO A 69 20.47 -2.29 -0.46
CA PRO A 69 19.34 -3.21 -0.42
C PRO A 69 19.01 -3.70 1.00
N ASP A 70 20.00 -3.77 1.90
CA ASP A 70 19.81 -4.25 3.27
C ASP A 70 19.00 -3.25 4.13
N ALA A 71 18.93 -1.99 3.71
CA ALA A 71 18.06 -0.98 4.33
C ALA A 71 16.57 -1.20 4.00
N GLY A 72 16.26 -2.06 3.02
CA GLY A 72 14.90 -2.34 2.57
C GLY A 72 14.24 -1.16 1.85
N ALA A 73 12.93 -1.23 1.73
CA ALA A 73 12.09 -0.23 1.09
C ALA A 73 10.82 0.03 1.89
N GLN A 74 10.26 1.22 1.72
CA GLN A 74 8.98 1.63 2.27
C GLN A 74 7.90 1.55 1.18
N LEU A 75 6.74 1.02 1.55
CA LEU A 75 5.52 1.13 0.75
C LEU A 75 4.99 2.56 0.87
N VAL A 76 4.72 3.20 -0.26
CA VAL A 76 4.24 4.60 -0.31
C VAL A 76 2.91 4.74 -1.04
N GLY A 77 2.39 3.65 -1.61
CA GLY A 77 1.16 3.65 -2.38
C GLY A 77 0.76 2.26 -2.84
N LEU A 78 -0.45 2.17 -3.40
CA LEU A 78 -1.03 1.04 -4.13
C LEU A 78 -1.47 1.53 -5.52
#